data_AF-A0A2U1LTK1-F1
#
_entry.id   AF-A0A2U1LTK1-F1
#
_cell.length_a   1.000
_cell.length_b   1.000
_cell.length_c   1.000
_cell.angle_alpha   90.00
_cell.angle_beta   90.00
_cell.angle_gamma   90.00
#
_symmetry.space_group_name_H-M   'P 1'
#
loop_
_entity.id
_entity.type
_entity.pdbx_description
1 polymer ?
#
loop_
_entity_poly.entity_id
_entity_poly.type
_entity_poly.pdbx_seq_one_letter_code
_entity_poly.pdbx_strand_id
1 'polypeptide(L)'
;MSPQFASNSAHSSTHVPPPCALPPPTSPNQRTIFLDLDHTLICSKSCPPSLLPPQDPDFLVDDDDNCVTCVWKRPYVDEFLEYLSQKKIEIVVFTAALESYASEILDELDPKGLISHRLYRKSCKILDGSYVKDLSDLRRDLKNVVIIDDQPTSYRLQPENAIPIRPFFDDDLQDHELKKLMDNFFKNCEQYEDLRDAIKHYLEVEKQNRRGRLRGFMIKKRISLNRLLIEFKYFRCFWLCPIWNTSLTPDSCRFQNI
;
A
#
# COMPACT_ATOMS: atom_id res chain seq x y z
N MET A 1 65.20 8.56 -37.12
CA MET A 1 64.67 8.81 -35.77
C MET A 1 63.48 9.76 -35.90
N SER A 2 62.52 9.60 -34.98
CA SER A 2 61.23 10.32 -34.84
C SER A 2 60.01 9.52 -35.33
N PRO A 3 59.31 8.80 -34.42
CA PRO A 3 58.00 8.21 -34.70
C PRO A 3 56.90 9.27 -34.59
N GLN A 4 55.91 9.19 -35.49
CA GLN A 4 54.69 10.01 -35.45
C GLN A 4 53.76 9.47 -34.35
N PHE A 5 53.52 10.29 -33.32
CA PHE A 5 52.49 10.04 -32.32
C PHE A 5 51.13 10.44 -32.90
N ALA A 6 50.24 9.46 -33.04
CA ALA A 6 48.81 9.69 -33.25
C ALA A 6 48.19 10.29 -31.97
N SER A 7 47.67 11.50 -32.06
CA SER A 7 46.87 12.11 -31.01
C SER A 7 45.45 11.54 -31.04
N ASN A 8 45.15 10.60 -30.15
CA ASN A 8 43.79 10.20 -29.83
C ASN A 8 43.12 11.32 -29.03
N SER A 9 42.22 12.08 -29.67
CA SER A 9 41.31 12.98 -28.97
C SER A 9 40.21 12.16 -28.30
N ALA A 10 40.37 11.89 -27.01
CA ALA A 10 39.28 11.40 -26.17
C ALA A 10 38.21 12.49 -26.09
N HIS A 11 37.07 12.29 -26.77
CA HIS A 11 35.86 13.03 -26.48
C HIS A 11 35.36 12.61 -25.08
N SER A 12 35.72 13.41 -24.09
CA SER A 12 35.04 13.42 -22.79
C SER A 12 33.63 13.94 -23.01
N SER A 13 32.69 13.03 -23.25
CA SER A 13 31.27 13.33 -23.19
C SER A 13 30.92 13.65 -21.74
N THR A 14 30.87 14.93 -21.39
CA THR A 14 30.26 15.41 -20.15
C THR A 14 28.78 15.07 -20.21
N HIS A 15 28.42 13.90 -19.69
CA HIS A 15 27.04 13.45 -19.57
C HIS A 15 26.39 14.32 -18.50
N VAL A 16 25.75 15.42 -18.92
CA VAL A 16 24.86 16.17 -18.04
C VAL A 16 23.81 15.17 -17.55
N PRO A 17 23.61 15.02 -16.23
CA PRO A 17 22.55 14.18 -15.70
C PRO A 17 21.22 14.59 -16.33
N PRO A 18 20.34 13.64 -16.69
CA PRO A 18 18.97 14.02 -17.02
C PRO A 18 18.39 14.80 -15.83
N PRO A 19 17.57 15.84 -16.08
CA PRO A 19 17.07 16.78 -15.06
C PRO A 19 16.23 16.14 -13.93
N CYS A 20 16.05 14.81 -13.94
CA CYS A 20 15.23 14.06 -13.01
C CYS A 20 16.00 13.00 -12.20
N ALA A 21 17.33 12.92 -12.31
CA ALA A 21 18.11 11.93 -11.57
C ALA A 21 18.28 12.32 -10.09
N LEU A 22 17.95 11.39 -9.19
CA LEU A 22 18.23 11.55 -7.76
C LEU A 22 19.75 11.72 -7.52
N PRO A 23 20.16 12.38 -6.41
CA PRO A 23 21.56 12.38 -6.01
C PRO A 23 22.05 10.94 -5.79
N PRO A 24 23.37 10.69 -5.88
CA PRO A 24 23.94 9.38 -5.58
C PRO A 24 23.50 8.88 -4.20
N PRO A 25 23.28 7.57 -4.02
CA PRO A 25 22.92 7.04 -2.71
C PRO A 25 24.07 7.23 -1.71
N THR A 26 23.73 7.37 -0.43
CA THR A 26 24.68 7.52 0.67
C THR A 26 25.56 6.28 0.85
N SER A 27 25.08 5.10 0.43
CA SER A 27 25.90 3.88 0.37
C SER A 27 25.51 2.97 -0.81
N PRO A 28 26.40 2.10 -1.31
CA PRO A 28 26.13 1.23 -2.46
C PRO A 28 24.95 0.27 -2.27
N ASN A 29 24.67 -0.13 -1.02
CA ASN A 29 23.60 -1.06 -0.67
C ASN A 29 22.43 -0.36 0.05
N GLN A 30 22.35 0.97 -0.04
CA GLN A 30 21.21 1.70 0.51
C GLN A 30 19.94 1.26 -0.18
N ARG A 31 18.94 0.90 0.61
CA ARG A 31 17.62 0.53 0.12
C ARG A 31 16.78 1.77 -0.06
N THR A 32 16.00 1.78 -1.13
CA THR A 32 15.14 2.90 -1.50
C THR A 32 13.72 2.42 -1.67
N ILE A 33 12.79 3.10 -1.02
CA ILE A 33 11.36 2.90 -1.19
C ILE A 33 10.77 4.10 -1.92
N PHE A 34 10.07 3.82 -3.02
CA PHE A 34 9.24 4.78 -3.73
C PHE A 34 7.80 4.62 -3.25
N LEU A 35 7.24 5.69 -2.68
CA LEU A 35 5.87 5.73 -2.19
C LEU A 35 5.04 6.64 -3.08
N ASP A 36 3.92 6.12 -3.59
CA ASP A 36 2.89 7.00 -4.14
C ASP A 36 2.20 7.81 -3.03
N LEU A 37 1.50 8.89 -3.39
CA LEU A 37 0.85 9.79 -2.43
C LEU A 37 -0.66 9.51 -2.33
N ASP A 38 -1.41 9.90 -3.36
CA ASP A 38 -2.88 9.82 -3.39
C ASP A 38 -3.35 8.38 -3.41
N HIS A 39 -4.35 8.03 -2.60
CA HIS A 39 -4.84 6.66 -2.37
C HIS A 39 -3.79 5.67 -1.82
N THR A 40 -2.56 6.11 -1.57
CA THR A 40 -1.49 5.28 -1.00
C THR A 40 -1.13 5.70 0.42
N LEU A 41 -0.72 6.94 0.65
CA LEU A 41 -0.41 7.50 1.98
C LEU A 41 -1.54 8.37 2.54
N ILE A 42 -2.33 8.97 1.65
CA ILE A 42 -3.45 9.84 2.01
C ILE A 42 -4.66 9.59 1.11
N CYS A 43 -5.80 10.14 1.50
CA CYS A 43 -6.93 10.41 0.62
C CYS A 43 -7.18 11.92 0.66
N SER A 44 -7.54 12.53 -0.46
CA SER A 44 -7.88 13.95 -0.50
C SER A 44 -9.14 14.20 -1.31
N LYS A 45 -9.84 15.29 -0.98
CA LYS A 45 -11.03 15.77 -1.71
C LYS A 45 -11.04 17.30 -1.73
N SER A 46 -11.18 17.88 -2.92
CA SER A 46 -11.46 19.31 -3.04
C SER A 46 -12.90 19.59 -2.60
N CYS A 47 -13.05 20.48 -1.63
CA CYS A 47 -14.32 20.85 -1.01
C CYS A 47 -14.43 22.37 -0.98
N PRO A 48 -15.61 22.97 -1.20
CA PRO A 48 -15.78 24.39 -0.93
C PRO A 48 -15.74 24.62 0.60
N PRO A 49 -15.17 25.74 1.09
CA PRO A 49 -15.03 26.00 2.52
C PRO A 49 -16.34 25.96 3.33
N SER A 50 -17.46 26.20 2.64
CA SER A 50 -18.82 26.19 3.22
C SER A 50 -19.46 24.81 3.32
N LEU A 51 -18.89 23.78 2.70
CA LEU A 51 -19.43 22.42 2.65
C LEU A 51 -18.32 21.40 2.90
N LEU A 52 -17.79 21.41 4.11
CA LEU A 52 -16.83 20.39 4.54
C LEU A 52 -17.51 19.01 4.61
N PRO A 53 -16.75 17.94 4.33
CA PRO A 53 -17.24 16.56 4.37
C PRO A 53 -17.67 16.17 5.80
N PRO A 54 -18.55 15.16 5.94
CA PRO A 54 -19.07 14.74 7.24
C PRO A 54 -18.01 14.07 8.14
N GLN A 55 -16.92 13.58 7.53
CA GLN A 55 -15.76 13.05 8.25
C GLN A 55 -14.73 14.16 8.34
N ASP A 56 -14.26 14.46 9.55
CA ASP A 56 -13.27 15.50 9.76
C ASP A 56 -11.94 15.10 9.09
N PRO A 57 -11.36 15.95 8.23
CA PRO A 57 -10.03 15.73 7.68
C PRO A 57 -8.95 15.94 8.75
N ASP A 58 -7.80 15.29 8.57
CA ASP A 58 -6.64 15.46 9.45
C ASP A 58 -6.03 16.87 9.31
N PHE A 59 -6.01 17.41 8.08
CA PHE A 59 -5.62 18.77 7.79
C PHE A 59 -6.25 19.30 6.49
N LEU A 60 -6.20 20.62 6.33
CA LEU A 60 -6.67 21.33 5.14
C LEU A 60 -5.49 21.97 4.45
N VAL A 61 -5.49 21.92 3.12
CA VAL A 61 -4.55 22.65 2.27
C VAL A 61 -5.35 23.62 1.42
N ASP A 62 -4.94 24.89 1.38
CA ASP A 62 -5.62 25.88 0.56
C ASP A 62 -5.48 25.50 -0.91
N ASP A 63 -6.59 25.48 -1.64
CA ASP A 63 -6.58 25.28 -3.08
C ASP A 63 -6.80 26.64 -3.74
N ASP A 64 -6.17 26.85 -4.90
CA ASP A 64 -6.52 27.98 -5.74
C ASP A 64 -8.01 27.85 -6.12
N ASP A 65 -8.69 28.97 -6.39
CA ASP A 65 -10.12 28.99 -6.78
C ASP A 65 -11.17 28.77 -5.66
N ASN A 66 -10.90 29.28 -4.45
CA ASN A 66 -11.89 29.35 -3.36
C ASN A 66 -12.43 27.97 -2.91
N CYS A 67 -11.59 26.94 -3.10
CA CYS A 67 -11.77 25.58 -2.60
C CYS A 67 -10.70 25.30 -1.54
N VAL A 68 -10.92 24.27 -0.74
CA VAL A 68 -9.91 23.71 0.17
C VAL A 68 -9.76 22.24 -0.13
N THR A 69 -8.53 21.76 -0.13
CA THR A 69 -8.24 20.33 -0.19
C THR A 69 -8.32 19.76 1.22
N CYS A 70 -9.36 18.96 1.47
CA CYS A 70 -9.47 18.16 2.69
C CYS A 70 -8.60 16.92 2.56
N VAL A 71 -7.72 16.66 3.53
CA VAL A 71 -6.79 15.53 3.49
C VAL A 71 -7.01 14.61 4.70
N TRP A 72 -7.14 13.31 4.42
CA TRP A 72 -7.15 12.25 5.43
C TRP A 72 -5.87 11.43 5.30
N LYS A 73 -5.21 11.24 6.42
CA LYS A 73 -4.03 10.41 6.56
C LYS A 73 -4.45 8.96 6.55
N ARG A 74 -3.75 8.12 5.78
CA ARG A 74 -3.95 6.69 5.89
C ARG A 74 -3.54 6.23 7.28
N PRO A 75 -4.35 5.38 7.95
CA PRO A 75 -3.95 4.80 9.22
C PRO A 75 -2.52 4.24 9.18
N TYR A 76 -1.75 4.56 10.22
CA TYR A 76 -0.33 4.20 10.38
C TYR A 76 0.69 4.93 9.49
N VAL A 77 0.31 6.01 8.78
CA VAL A 77 1.27 6.71 7.89
C VAL A 77 2.45 7.32 8.64
N ASP A 78 2.22 7.93 9.81
CA ASP A 78 3.29 8.54 10.61
C ASP A 78 4.26 7.47 11.13
N GLU A 79 3.71 6.41 11.74
CA GLU A 79 4.48 5.28 12.23
C GLU A 79 5.23 4.58 11.10
N PHE A 80 4.65 4.51 9.91
CA PHE A 80 5.27 3.91 8.74
C PHE A 80 6.49 4.70 8.26
N LEU A 81 6.37 6.03 8.12
CA LEU A 81 7.50 6.88 7.74
C LEU A 81 8.62 6.84 8.79
N GLU A 82 8.27 6.89 10.07
CA GLU A 82 9.22 6.76 11.17
C GLU A 82 9.92 5.40 11.16
N TYR A 83 9.17 4.32 10.96
CA TYR A 83 9.70 2.96 10.92
C TYR A 83 10.72 2.79 9.78
N LEU A 84 10.41 3.28 8.59
CA LEU A 84 11.31 3.24 7.44
C LEU A 84 12.59 4.06 7.70
N SER A 85 12.45 5.26 8.27
CA SER A 85 13.57 6.13 8.62
C SER A 85 14.48 5.50 9.68
N GLN A 86 13.91 4.89 10.74
CA GLN A 86 14.66 4.15 11.77
C GLN A 86 15.47 2.99 11.18
N LYS A 87 14.95 2.33 10.15
CA LYS A 87 15.64 1.27 9.40
C LYS A 87 16.65 1.80 8.37
N LYS A 88 16.85 3.12 8.29
CA LYS A 88 17.75 3.80 7.36
C LYS A 88 17.43 3.49 5.90
N ILE A 89 16.15 3.26 5.60
CA ILE A 89 15.65 3.12 4.23
C ILE A 89 15.45 4.54 3.68
N GLU A 90 15.97 4.80 2.49
CA GLU A 90 15.74 6.06 1.78
C GLU A 90 14.28 6.14 1.33
N ILE A 91 13.56 7.16 1.80
CA ILE A 91 12.15 7.37 1.48
C ILE A 91 12.04 8.37 0.35
N VAL A 92 11.47 7.96 -0.78
CA VAL A 92 11.18 8.84 -1.91
C VAL A 92 9.68 8.84 -2.16
N VAL A 93 9.03 9.98 -2.03
CA VAL A 93 7.66 10.11 -2.54
C VAL A 93 7.75 10.33 -4.04
N PHE A 94 7.09 9.48 -4.82
CA PHE A 94 7.01 9.61 -6.26
C PHE A 94 5.53 9.60 -6.66
N THR A 95 4.96 10.77 -6.85
CA THR A 95 3.55 10.96 -7.19
C THR A 95 3.35 11.36 -8.64
N ALA A 96 2.24 10.93 -9.24
CA ALA A 96 1.77 11.45 -10.52
C ALA A 96 1.01 12.78 -10.37
N ALA A 97 0.98 13.41 -9.19
CA ALA A 97 0.35 14.70 -8.93
C ALA A 97 1.23 15.91 -9.29
N LEU A 98 0.61 17.10 -9.45
CA LEU A 98 1.37 18.34 -9.64
C LEU A 98 2.19 18.64 -8.39
N GLU A 99 3.33 19.30 -8.61
CA GLU A 99 4.20 19.75 -7.51
C GLU A 99 3.47 20.74 -6.60
N SER A 100 2.72 21.72 -7.14
CA SER A 100 1.96 22.70 -6.35
C SER A 100 1.02 22.05 -5.33
N TYR A 101 0.29 21.01 -5.77
CA TYR A 101 -0.61 20.26 -4.90
C TYR A 101 0.15 19.38 -3.89
N ALA A 102 1.10 18.58 -4.38
CA ALA A 102 1.71 17.56 -3.55
C ALA A 102 2.76 18.11 -2.58
N SER A 103 3.40 19.24 -2.89
CA SER A 103 4.41 19.83 -1.99
C SER A 103 3.79 20.26 -0.67
N GLU A 104 2.66 20.96 -0.72
CA GLU A 104 1.99 21.49 0.47
C GLU A 104 1.48 20.37 1.38
N ILE A 105 0.86 19.35 0.78
CA ILE A 105 0.43 18.14 1.50
C ILE A 105 1.62 17.45 2.17
N LEU A 106 2.74 17.32 1.48
CA LEU A 106 3.92 16.63 2.01
C LEU A 106 4.62 17.43 3.11
N ASP A 107 4.51 18.75 3.12
CA ASP A 107 5.02 19.61 4.19
C ASP A 107 4.23 19.41 5.49
N GLU A 108 2.90 19.30 5.39
CA GLU A 108 2.03 18.97 6.53
C GLU A 108 2.13 17.50 6.96
N LEU A 109 2.30 16.57 6.01
CA LEU A 109 2.38 15.13 6.30
C LEU A 109 3.69 14.73 6.98
N ASP A 110 4.81 15.36 6.64
CA ASP A 110 6.15 15.01 7.12
C ASP A 110 6.86 16.18 7.84
N PRO A 111 6.33 16.63 9.00
CA PRO A 111 6.93 17.73 9.76
C PRO A 111 8.32 17.38 10.33
N LYS A 112 8.70 16.11 10.31
CA LYS A 112 9.99 15.59 10.82
C LYS A 112 11.05 15.51 9.72
N GLY A 113 10.71 15.75 8.45
CA GLY A 113 11.63 15.69 7.32
C GLY A 113 12.23 14.29 7.11
N LEU A 114 11.41 13.24 7.24
CA LEU A 114 11.80 11.84 7.05
C LEU A 114 11.89 11.47 5.56
N ILE A 115 11.14 12.14 4.69
CA ILE A 115 11.14 11.95 3.25
C ILE A 115 12.42 12.54 2.67
N SER A 116 13.25 11.69 2.07
CA SER A 116 14.56 12.08 1.52
C SER A 116 14.42 12.87 0.21
N HIS A 117 13.50 12.44 -0.67
CA HIS A 117 13.27 13.06 -1.97
C HIS A 117 11.80 13.07 -2.36
N ARG A 118 11.40 14.07 -3.16
CA ARG A 118 10.05 14.21 -3.70
C ARG A 118 10.13 14.30 -5.22
N LEU A 119 9.47 13.38 -5.90
CA LEU A 119 9.33 13.31 -7.35
C LEU A 119 7.84 13.49 -7.69
N TYR A 120 7.56 14.38 -8.63
CA TYR A 120 6.20 14.78 -8.99
C TYR A 120 5.86 14.35 -10.42
N ARG A 121 4.69 14.73 -10.93
CA ARG A 121 4.23 14.43 -12.30
C ARG A 121 5.27 14.68 -13.39
N LYS A 122 6.06 15.77 -13.27
CA LYS A 122 7.13 16.13 -14.23
C LYS A 122 8.23 15.06 -14.34
N SER A 123 8.36 14.21 -13.32
CA SER A 123 9.30 13.08 -13.24
C SER A 123 8.75 11.79 -13.86
N CYS A 124 7.45 11.71 -14.13
CA CYS A 124 6.85 10.55 -14.79
C CYS A 124 7.13 10.55 -16.30
N LYS A 125 7.25 9.36 -16.88
CA LYS A 125 7.15 9.16 -18.34
C LYS A 125 5.68 9.05 -18.73
N ILE A 126 5.32 9.59 -19.88
CA ILE A 126 3.98 9.41 -20.45
C ILE A 126 4.04 8.27 -21.45
N LEU A 127 3.38 7.15 -21.15
CA LEU A 127 3.28 5.98 -22.01
C LEU A 127 1.82 5.62 -22.21
N ASP A 128 1.36 5.54 -23.45
CA ASP A 128 -0.04 5.23 -23.81
C ASP A 128 -1.07 6.15 -23.11
N GLY A 129 -0.69 7.41 -22.85
CA GLY A 129 -1.54 8.38 -22.14
C GLY A 129 -1.57 8.23 -20.61
N SER A 130 -0.82 7.28 -20.04
CA SER A 130 -0.68 7.09 -18.59
C SER A 130 0.66 7.64 -18.08
N TYR A 131 0.65 8.16 -16.85
CA TYR A 131 1.88 8.50 -16.13
C TYR A 131 2.51 7.23 -15.56
N VAL A 132 3.78 7.01 -15.90
CA VAL A 132 4.57 5.85 -15.53
C VAL A 132 5.82 6.32 -14.78
N LYS A 133 6.08 5.68 -13.64
CA LYS A 133 7.17 5.94 -12.72
C LYS A 133 8.33 5.02 -13.07
N ASP A 134 9.17 5.46 -13.99
CA ASP A 134 10.33 4.67 -14.44
C ASP A 134 11.46 4.72 -13.41
N LEU A 135 11.76 3.55 -12.82
CA LEU A 135 12.77 3.43 -11.78
C LEU A 135 14.20 3.29 -12.33
N SER A 136 14.37 2.98 -13.63
CA SER A 136 15.71 2.73 -14.21
C SER A 136 16.60 3.97 -14.23
N ASP A 137 15.98 5.15 -14.30
CA ASP A 137 16.68 6.42 -14.53
C ASP A 137 16.99 7.18 -13.22
N LEU A 138 16.76 6.55 -12.08
CA LEU A 138 16.85 7.19 -10.75
C LEU A 138 18.14 6.87 -9.99
N ARG A 139 19.13 6.26 -10.65
CA ARG A 139 20.46 5.94 -10.07
C ARG A 139 20.38 5.13 -8.77
N ARG A 140 19.45 4.18 -8.73
CA ARG A 140 19.36 3.16 -7.69
C ARG A 140 19.50 1.80 -8.36
N ASP A 141 20.23 0.89 -7.71
CA ASP A 141 20.27 -0.49 -8.15
C ASP A 141 18.90 -1.11 -7.89
N LEU A 142 18.23 -1.63 -8.94
CA LEU A 142 16.89 -2.19 -8.83
C LEU A 142 16.80 -3.36 -7.85
N LYS A 143 17.91 -4.04 -7.52
CA LYS A 143 17.89 -5.05 -6.45
C LYS A 143 17.60 -4.45 -5.06
N ASN A 144 17.83 -3.15 -4.88
CA ASN A 144 17.67 -2.43 -3.61
C ASN A 144 16.42 -1.52 -3.61
N VAL A 145 15.54 -1.64 -4.60
CA VAL A 145 14.41 -0.74 -4.81
C VAL A 145 13.06 -1.45 -4.61
N VAL A 146 12.12 -0.76 -3.97
CA VAL A 146 10.71 -1.16 -3.90
C VAL A 146 9.84 0.05 -4.27
N ILE A 147 8.78 -0.15 -5.04
CA ILE A 147 7.71 0.84 -5.24
C ILE A 147 6.39 0.34 -4.64
N ILE A 148 5.68 1.21 -3.93
CA ILE A 148 4.36 0.95 -3.36
C ILE A 148 3.39 1.97 -3.92
N ASP A 149 2.38 1.47 -4.61
CA ASP A 149 1.47 2.27 -5.43
C ASP A 149 0.18 1.48 -5.65
N ASP A 150 -0.96 2.16 -5.65
CA ASP A 150 -2.27 1.56 -5.81
C ASP A 150 -2.63 1.32 -7.29
N GLN A 151 -1.93 1.99 -8.23
CA GLN A 151 -2.18 1.93 -9.65
C GLN A 151 -1.14 1.07 -10.41
N PRO A 152 -1.54 -0.10 -10.95
CA PRO A 152 -0.63 -0.98 -11.68
C PRO A 152 0.05 -0.36 -12.90
N THR A 153 -0.56 0.65 -13.51
CA THR A 153 0.02 1.39 -14.64
C THR A 153 1.25 2.18 -14.24
N SER A 154 1.34 2.64 -12.99
CA SER A 154 2.43 3.48 -12.49
C SER A 154 3.77 2.76 -12.53
N TYR A 155 3.82 1.48 -12.17
CA TYR A 155 5.05 0.67 -12.11
C TYR A 155 5.16 -0.36 -13.23
N ARG A 156 4.44 -0.17 -14.34
CA ARG A 156 4.37 -1.17 -15.44
C ARG A 156 5.72 -1.50 -16.09
N LEU A 157 6.75 -0.67 -15.92
CA LEU A 157 8.10 -0.92 -16.45
C LEU A 157 8.97 -1.79 -15.52
N GLN A 158 8.66 -1.84 -14.22
CA GLN A 158 9.38 -2.64 -13.22
C GLN A 158 8.39 -3.32 -12.24
N PRO A 159 7.45 -4.15 -12.71
CA PRO A 159 6.45 -4.80 -11.85
C PRO A 159 7.06 -5.72 -10.78
N GLU A 160 8.26 -6.25 -11.01
CA GLU A 160 9.00 -7.07 -10.04
C GLU A 160 9.51 -6.28 -8.83
N ASN A 161 9.60 -4.95 -8.96
CA ASN A 161 9.95 -4.03 -7.86
C ASN A 161 8.70 -3.52 -7.13
N ALA A 162 7.49 -3.91 -7.53
CA ALA A 162 6.27 -3.33 -7.02
C ALA A 162 5.59 -4.18 -5.95
N ILE A 163 5.11 -3.51 -4.90
CA ILE A 163 4.10 -4.05 -3.99
C ILE A 163 2.79 -3.31 -4.27
N PRO A 164 1.81 -3.94 -4.94
CA PRO A 164 0.50 -3.36 -5.12
C PRO A 164 -0.17 -3.17 -3.76
N ILE A 165 -0.63 -1.95 -3.48
CA ILE A 165 -1.39 -1.63 -2.27
C ILE A 165 -2.84 -1.38 -2.64
N ARG A 166 -3.77 -1.66 -1.71
CA ARG A 166 -5.17 -1.31 -1.91
C ARG A 166 -5.32 0.22 -1.84
N PRO A 167 -6.13 0.85 -2.72
CA PRO A 167 -6.42 2.27 -2.61
C PRO A 167 -7.09 2.59 -1.27
N PHE A 168 -6.67 3.68 -0.67
CA PHE A 168 -7.22 4.25 0.56
C PHE A 168 -8.25 5.33 0.24
N PHE A 169 -9.31 5.36 1.05
CA PHE A 169 -10.40 6.31 0.98
C PHE A 169 -10.72 6.82 2.38
N ASP A 170 -11.32 8.00 2.47
CA ASP A 170 -11.64 8.72 3.71
C ASP A 170 -12.53 7.92 4.68
N ASP A 171 -13.31 6.96 4.19
CA ASP A 171 -14.25 6.17 4.98
C ASP A 171 -13.66 4.92 5.64
N ASP A 172 -12.37 4.62 5.44
CA ASP A 172 -11.75 3.37 5.89
C ASP A 172 -10.78 3.54 7.08
N LEU A 173 -11.32 3.90 8.24
CA LEU A 173 -10.57 4.01 9.50
C LEU A 173 -10.00 2.67 10.02
N GLN A 174 -10.40 1.55 9.41
CA GLN A 174 -9.90 0.21 9.75
C GLN A 174 -8.89 -0.29 8.71
N ASP A 175 -8.35 0.59 7.86
CA ASP A 175 -7.22 0.26 7.01
C ASP A 175 -6.00 -0.12 7.87
N HIS A 176 -5.32 -1.20 7.49
CA HIS A 176 -4.10 -1.68 8.15
C HIS A 176 -3.03 -2.02 7.11
N GLU A 177 -3.13 -1.52 5.87
CA GLU A 177 -2.23 -1.92 4.79
C GLU A 177 -0.80 -1.46 5.06
N LEU A 178 -0.60 -0.21 5.52
CA LEU A 178 0.73 0.29 5.92
C LEU A 178 1.31 -0.50 7.10
N LYS A 179 0.47 -0.83 8.10
CA LYS A 179 0.89 -1.68 9.22
C LYS A 179 1.31 -3.09 8.76
N LYS A 180 0.55 -3.71 7.84
CA LYS A 180 0.92 -5.00 7.26
C LYS A 180 2.26 -4.92 6.53
N LEU A 181 2.54 -3.84 5.81
CA LEU A 181 3.84 -3.65 5.15
C LEU A 181 4.97 -3.60 6.18
N MET A 182 4.82 -2.85 7.28
CA MET A 182 5.79 -2.85 8.38
C MET A 182 6.03 -4.26 8.91
N ASP A 183 4.95 -4.93 9.33
CA ASP A 183 5.02 -6.19 10.08
C ASP A 183 5.47 -7.38 9.23
N ASN A 184 5.04 -7.42 7.97
CA ASN A 184 5.16 -8.62 7.12
C ASN A 184 6.19 -8.47 6.00
N PHE A 185 6.49 -7.26 5.55
CA PHE A 185 7.51 -7.02 4.51
C PHE A 185 8.77 -6.39 5.10
N PHE A 186 8.69 -5.15 5.59
CA PHE A 186 9.87 -4.39 5.99
C PHE A 186 10.59 -4.97 7.20
N LYS A 187 9.87 -5.63 8.12
CA LYS A 187 10.45 -6.32 9.26
C LYS A 187 11.53 -7.32 8.89
N ASN A 188 11.34 -8.05 7.78
CA ASN A 188 12.22 -9.17 7.40
C ASN A 188 12.95 -8.95 6.07
N CYS A 189 12.67 -7.87 5.33
CA CYS A 189 13.27 -7.66 4.02
C CYS A 189 14.81 -7.62 4.05
N GLU A 190 15.43 -7.28 5.19
CA GLU A 190 16.90 -7.26 5.42
C GLU A 190 17.60 -8.60 5.19
N GLN A 191 16.88 -9.72 5.28
CA GLN A 191 17.46 -11.05 5.02
C GLN A 191 17.69 -11.35 3.53
N TYR A 192 17.17 -10.50 2.63
CA TYR A 192 17.32 -10.66 1.18
C TYR A 192 18.40 -9.74 0.64
N GLU A 193 19.28 -10.28 -0.20
CA GLU A 193 20.22 -9.48 -0.99
C GLU A 193 19.51 -8.70 -2.09
N ASP A 194 18.45 -9.27 -2.66
CA ASP A 194 17.60 -8.65 -3.68
C ASP A 194 16.16 -8.49 -3.16
N LEU A 195 15.69 -7.25 -3.08
CA LEU A 195 14.35 -6.93 -2.62
C LEU A 195 13.24 -7.50 -3.52
N ARG A 196 13.53 -7.83 -4.78
CA ARG A 196 12.57 -8.49 -5.67
C ARG A 196 12.23 -9.91 -5.17
N ASP A 197 13.19 -10.60 -4.56
CA ASP A 197 12.94 -11.89 -3.91
C ASP A 197 12.11 -11.71 -2.63
N ALA A 198 12.38 -10.65 -1.86
CA ALA A 198 11.56 -10.29 -0.70
C ALA A 198 10.10 -10.00 -1.10
N ILE A 199 9.90 -9.22 -2.17
CA ILE A 199 8.57 -8.87 -2.71
C ILE A 199 7.85 -10.14 -3.14
N LYS A 200 8.52 -10.99 -3.92
CA LYS A 200 7.94 -12.25 -4.40
C LYS A 200 7.46 -13.11 -3.24
N HIS A 201 8.29 -13.30 -2.21
CA HIS A 201 7.90 -14.07 -1.03
C HIS A 201 6.70 -13.43 -0.30
N TYR A 202 6.73 -12.11 -0.05
CA TYR A 202 5.64 -11.40 0.58
C TYR A 202 4.31 -11.57 -0.17
N LEU A 203 4.32 -11.40 -1.50
CA LEU A 203 3.13 -11.53 -2.33
C LEU A 203 2.62 -12.99 -2.37
N GLU A 204 3.50 -13.98 -2.32
CA GLU A 204 3.11 -15.39 -2.21
C GLU A 204 2.40 -15.69 -0.88
N VAL A 205 2.94 -15.18 0.24
CA VAL A 205 2.31 -15.30 1.57
C VAL A 205 0.94 -14.60 1.58
N GLU A 206 0.83 -13.39 1.03
CA GLU A 206 -0.44 -12.66 0.96
C GLU A 206 -1.49 -13.39 0.10
N LYS A 207 -1.09 -13.99 -1.01
CA LYS A 207 -1.98 -14.83 -1.84
C LYS A 207 -2.48 -16.05 -1.06
N GLN A 208 -1.62 -16.71 -0.28
CA GLN A 208 -1.99 -17.85 0.56
C GLN A 208 -2.94 -17.43 1.69
N ASN A 209 -2.66 -16.31 2.36
CA ASN A 209 -3.51 -15.74 3.42
C ASN A 209 -4.92 -15.44 2.90
N ARG A 210 -5.04 -14.83 1.71
CA ARG A 210 -6.34 -14.57 1.06
C ARG A 210 -7.09 -15.87 0.75
N ARG A 211 -6.42 -16.88 0.19
CA ARG A 211 -7.01 -18.20 -0.08
C ARG A 211 -7.49 -18.89 1.20
N GLY A 212 -6.70 -18.83 2.27
CA GLY A 212 -7.07 -19.36 3.59
C GLY A 212 -8.30 -18.67 4.17
N ARG A 213 -8.36 -17.33 4.12
CA ARG A 213 -9.52 -16.54 4.57
C ARG A 213 -10.78 -16.88 3.78
N LEU A 214 -10.70 -16.97 2.45
CA LEU A 214 -11.83 -17.36 1.59
C LEU A 214 -12.35 -18.76 1.94
N ARG A 215 -11.45 -19.74 2.10
CA ARG A 215 -11.83 -21.09 2.55
C ARG A 215 -12.50 -21.07 3.93
N GLY A 216 -11.93 -20.35 4.90
CA GLY A 216 -12.50 -20.20 6.23
C GLY A 216 -13.89 -19.55 6.21
N PHE A 217 -14.08 -18.50 5.40
CA PHE A 217 -15.37 -17.86 5.20
C PHE A 217 -16.40 -18.83 4.59
N MET A 218 -16.02 -19.58 3.55
CA MET A 218 -16.89 -20.60 2.94
C MET A 218 -17.30 -21.68 3.94
N ILE A 219 -16.36 -22.15 4.78
CA ILE A 219 -16.64 -23.13 5.83
C ILE A 219 -17.60 -22.55 6.86
N LYS A 220 -17.36 -21.33 7.38
CA LYS A 220 -18.25 -20.66 8.33
C LYS A 220 -19.66 -20.47 7.76
N LYS A 221 -19.77 -20.06 6.48
CA LYS A 221 -21.04 -19.91 5.78
C LYS A 221 -21.77 -21.25 5.64
N ARG A 222 -21.05 -22.32 5.31
CA ARG A 222 -21.62 -23.69 5.25
C ARG A 222 -22.09 -24.18 6.62
N ILE A 223 -21.34 -23.94 7.69
CA ILE A 223 -21.74 -24.30 9.07
C ILE A 223 -22.99 -23.50 9.47
N SER A 224 -23.03 -22.20 9.19
CA SER A 224 -24.20 -21.35 9.47
C SER A 224 -25.44 -21.83 8.71
N LEU A 225 -25.31 -22.14 7.40
CA LEU A 225 -26.39 -22.70 6.59
C LEU A 225 -26.86 -24.07 7.11
N ASN A 226 -25.94 -24.96 7.49
CA ASN A 226 -26.28 -26.24 8.10
C ASN A 226 -27.02 -26.06 9.43
N ARG A 227 -26.62 -25.10 10.26
CA ARG A 227 -27.32 -24.78 11.52
C ARG A 227 -28.74 -24.29 11.27
N LEU A 228 -28.95 -23.41 10.29
CA LEU A 228 -30.28 -22.98 9.83
C LEU A 228 -31.12 -24.16 9.32
N LEU A 229 -30.55 -25.05 8.50
CA LEU A 229 -31.25 -26.24 8.00
C LEU A 229 -31.64 -27.21 9.13
N ILE A 230 -30.81 -27.32 10.16
CA ILE A 230 -31.10 -28.11 11.36
C ILE A 230 -32.28 -27.48 12.12
N GLU A 231 -32.24 -26.17 12.41
CA GLU A 231 -33.36 -25.42 13.02
C GLU A 231 -34.68 -25.59 12.24
N PHE A 232 -34.63 -25.51 10.90
CA PHE A 232 -35.79 -25.74 10.03
C PHE A 232 -36.29 -27.20 10.04
N LYS A 233 -35.40 -28.19 10.17
CA LYS A 233 -35.79 -29.61 10.36
C LYS A 233 -36.48 -29.82 11.70
N TYR A 234 -35.97 -29.22 12.77
CA TYR A 234 -36.59 -29.30 14.10
C TYR A 234 -37.95 -28.58 14.15
N PHE A 235 -38.13 -27.48 13.39
CA PHE A 235 -39.44 -26.81 13.24
C PHE A 235 -40.48 -27.66 12.50
N ARG A 236 -40.10 -28.47 11.50
CA ARG A 236 -41.02 -29.41 10.81
C ARG A 236 -41.42 -30.61 11.67
N CYS A 237 -40.61 -31.00 12.65
CA CYS A 237 -40.98 -32.09 13.57
C CYS A 237 -42.05 -31.66 14.60
N PHE A 238 -42.18 -30.37 14.91
CA PHE A 238 -43.17 -29.87 15.87
C PHE A 238 -44.61 -29.79 15.32
N TRP A 239 -44.81 -29.87 14.00
CA TRP A 239 -46.12 -29.74 13.35
C TRP A 239 -46.71 -31.05 12.81
N LEU A 240 -46.07 -32.20 13.07
CA LEU A 240 -46.53 -33.52 12.62
C LEU A 240 -46.74 -34.53 13.75
N CYS A 241 -46.86 -34.08 15.01
CA CYS A 241 -47.23 -34.95 16.12
C CYS A 241 -48.68 -34.65 16.54
N PRO A 242 -49.70 -35.34 15.99
CA PRO A 242 -51.02 -35.32 16.58
C PRO A 242 -51.05 -36.29 17.77
N ILE A 243 -51.82 -35.89 18.78
CA ILE A 243 -52.32 -36.67 19.93
C ILE A 243 -51.64 -36.34 21.26
N TRP A 244 -52.42 -35.55 22.00
CA TRP A 244 -52.37 -35.35 23.44
C TRP A 244 -52.43 -36.67 24.20
N ASN A 245 -51.70 -36.78 25.30
CA ASN A 245 -52.38 -37.11 26.55
C ASN A 245 -51.64 -36.54 27.76
N THR A 246 -52.44 -35.93 28.63
CA THR A 246 -52.09 -35.18 29.83
C THR A 246 -51.77 -36.10 30.99
N SER A 247 -50.56 -36.00 31.57
CA SER A 247 -50.32 -36.15 33.03
C SER A 247 -48.81 -36.19 33.38
N LEU A 248 -48.42 -35.31 34.33
CA LEU A 248 -47.40 -35.48 35.37
C LEU A 248 -45.91 -35.15 35.08
N THR A 249 -45.55 -33.96 35.60
CA THR A 249 -44.37 -33.52 36.40
C THR A 249 -42.92 -33.74 35.95
N PRO A 250 -42.04 -32.74 36.22
CA PRO A 250 -40.64 -32.74 35.80
C PRO A 250 -39.75 -33.41 36.85
N ASP A 251 -39.19 -34.57 36.52
CA ASP A 251 -37.90 -35.05 37.06
C ASP A 251 -37.59 -36.43 36.48
N SER A 252 -36.55 -36.52 35.64
CA SER A 252 -35.51 -37.59 35.65
C SER A 252 -34.77 -37.71 34.32
N CYS A 253 -33.50 -38.13 34.43
CA CYS A 253 -32.52 -38.49 33.38
C CYS A 253 -31.84 -37.29 32.71
N ARG A 254 -30.68 -36.77 33.13
CA ARG A 254 -29.37 -37.36 33.53
C ARG A 254 -28.75 -38.33 32.51
N PHE A 255 -27.62 -37.88 31.93
CA PHE A 255 -26.53 -38.60 31.22
C PHE A 255 -26.94 -39.32 29.91
N GLN A 256 -26.24 -39.17 28.77
CA GLN A 256 -24.82 -39.48 28.53
C GLN A 256 -24.30 -38.83 27.24
N ASN A 257 -23.00 -38.50 27.24
CA ASN A 257 -22.19 -38.18 26.08
C ASN A 257 -22.09 -39.37 25.13
N ILE A 258 -22.33 -39.17 23.83
CA ILE A 258 -21.53 -39.66 22.68
C ILE A 258 -21.59 -38.58 21.59
#